data_AF-A0A517SB23-F1
#
_entry.id   AF-A0A517SB23-F1
#
_cell.length_a   1.000
_cell.length_b   1.000
_cell.length_c   1.000
_cell.angle_alpha   90.00
_cell.angle_beta   90.00
_cell.angle_gamma   90.00
#
_symmetry.space_group_name_H-M   'P 1'
#
loop_
_entity.id
_entity.type
_entity.pdbx_description
1 polymer ?
#
loop_
_entity_poly.entity_id
_entity_poly.type
_entity_poly.pdbx_seq_one_letter_code
_entity_poly.pdbx_strand_id
1 'polypeptide(L)'
;MELLQSLLNVVTSLLSFLVEVANTLLPWTPLFAWIAFWLLAVNWLALWPVLFQRGGWIGVALLFAMVVLVWSVIAPPPDGVHHILGLNVSNITGKFAYTTALTFIAFLCGTAQLNGFCKSLIRFDEPALAEAHASHGDAHGHGDDHGHAAHLAVHHDHH
;
A
#
# COMPACT_ATOMS: atom_id res chain seq x y z
N MET A 1 -7.91 48.39 30.16
CA MET A 1 -9.10 47.64 29.68
C MET A 1 -8.92 47.26 28.22
N GLU A 2 -8.56 48.20 27.33
CA GLU A 2 -8.27 47.95 25.89
C GLU A 2 -7.27 46.81 25.59
N LEU A 3 -6.13 46.74 26.30
CA LEU A 3 -5.12 45.71 26.06
C LEU A 3 -5.63 44.29 26.39
N LEU A 4 -6.39 44.14 27.47
CA LEU A 4 -6.99 42.86 27.88
C LEU A 4 -8.05 42.42 26.86
N GLN A 5 -8.85 43.37 26.36
CA GLN A 5 -9.83 43.15 25.31
C GLN A 5 -9.16 42.63 24.03
N SER A 6 -8.08 43.29 23.59
CA SER A 6 -7.32 42.88 22.42
C SER A 6 -6.67 41.50 22.58
N LEU A 7 -6.13 41.18 23.76
CA LEU A 7 -5.55 39.87 24.04
C LEU A 7 -6.60 38.76 24.01
N LEU A 8 -7.77 38.99 24.62
CA LEU A 8 -8.91 38.08 24.55
C LEU A 8 -9.42 37.92 23.12
N ASN A 9 -9.43 38.99 22.33
CA ASN A 9 -9.89 38.95 20.94
C ASN A 9 -8.93 38.14 20.05
N VAL A 10 -7.62 38.22 20.31
CA VAL A 10 -6.62 37.39 19.62
C VAL A 10 -6.78 35.92 19.99
N VAL A 11 -6.95 35.60 21.28
CA VAL A 11 -7.13 34.21 21.74
C VAL A 11 -8.43 33.61 21.19
N THR A 12 -9.54 34.35 21.23
CA THR A 12 -10.81 33.88 20.67
C THR A 12 -10.75 33.73 19.15
N SER A 13 -10.06 34.64 18.45
CA SER A 13 -9.83 34.49 16.99
C SER A 13 -9.01 33.26 16.67
N LEU A 14 -7.97 32.97 17.46
CA LEU A 14 -7.15 31.76 17.29
C LEU A 14 -7.95 30.48 17.56
N LEU A 15 -8.78 30.46 18.61
CA LEU A 15 -9.66 29.33 18.90
C LEU A 15 -10.71 29.13 17.81
N SER A 16 -11.35 30.20 17.33
CA SER A 16 -12.30 30.14 16.22
C SER A 16 -11.64 29.61 14.94
N PHE A 17 -10.42 30.05 14.65
CA PHE A 17 -9.65 29.50 13.53
C PHE A 17 -9.38 28.00 13.70
N LEU A 18 -8.96 27.54 14.88
CA LEU A 18 -8.75 26.11 15.15
C LEU A 18 -10.05 25.30 15.01
N VAL A 19 -11.17 25.83 15.50
CA VAL A 19 -12.49 25.20 15.36
C VAL A 19 -12.90 25.12 13.89
N GLU A 20 -12.67 26.18 13.11
CA GLU A 20 -13.00 26.19 11.69
C GLU A 20 -12.13 25.19 10.90
N VAL A 21 -10.83 25.13 11.20
CA VAL A 21 -9.93 24.13 10.63
C VAL A 21 -10.37 22.72 11.02
N ALA A 22 -10.73 22.49 12.29
CA ALA A 22 -11.20 21.20 12.75
C ALA A 22 -12.52 20.80 12.07
N ASN A 23 -13.50 21.69 11.98
CA ASN A 23 -14.77 21.46 11.27
C ASN A 23 -14.56 21.21 9.78
N THR A 24 -13.56 21.86 9.19
CA THR A 24 -13.19 21.64 7.80
C THR A 24 -12.56 20.27 7.61
N LEU A 25 -11.69 19.82 8.52
CA LEU A 25 -10.97 18.55 8.42
C LEU A 25 -11.80 17.34 8.84
N LEU A 26 -12.73 17.50 9.80
CA LEU A 26 -13.58 16.45 10.35
C LEU A 26 -14.26 15.59 9.28
N PRO A 27 -14.94 16.15 8.26
CA PRO A 27 -15.60 15.36 7.22
C PRO A 27 -14.61 14.58 6.34
N TRP A 28 -13.34 14.97 6.28
CA TRP A 28 -12.30 14.29 5.51
C TRP A 28 -11.49 13.28 6.33
N THR A 29 -11.70 13.21 7.65
CA THR A 29 -11.08 12.19 8.52
C THR A 29 -11.22 10.76 8.00
N PRO A 30 -12.37 10.28 7.47
CA PRO A 30 -12.44 8.94 6.91
C PRO A 30 -11.52 8.74 5.69
N LEU A 31 -11.32 9.78 4.87
CA LEU A 31 -10.42 9.71 3.72
C LEU A 31 -8.95 9.63 4.16
N PHE A 32 -8.54 10.44 5.13
CA PHE A 32 -7.19 10.38 5.70
C PHE A 32 -6.94 9.03 6.40
N ALA A 33 -7.93 8.53 7.15
CA ALA A 33 -7.85 7.22 7.77
C ALA A 33 -7.74 6.10 6.73
N TRP A 34 -8.47 6.19 5.61
CA TRP A 34 -8.36 5.24 4.50
C TRP A 34 -6.94 5.22 3.92
N ILE A 35 -6.39 6.39 3.60
CA ILE A 35 -5.01 6.51 3.09
C ILE A 35 -4.01 5.95 4.11
N ALA A 36 -4.11 6.33 5.38
CA ALA A 36 -3.22 5.87 6.43
C ALA A 36 -3.32 4.35 6.64
N PHE A 37 -4.52 3.77 6.58
CA PHE A 37 -4.74 2.33 6.67
C PHE A 37 -4.02 1.60 5.52
N TRP A 38 -4.25 1.99 4.28
CA TRP A 38 -3.60 1.34 3.13
C TRP A 38 -2.11 1.60 3.05
N LEU A 39 -1.63 2.71 3.60
CA LEU A 39 -0.21 3.06 3.59
C LEU A 39 0.57 2.46 4.77
N LEU A 40 -0.02 2.26 5.95
CA LEU A 40 0.70 1.82 7.15
C LEU A 40 0.28 0.44 7.65
N ALA A 41 -1.00 0.08 7.52
CA ALA A 41 -1.51 -1.18 8.07
C ALA A 41 -1.39 -2.35 7.09
N VAL A 42 -1.45 -2.07 5.79
CA VAL A 42 -1.41 -3.11 4.75
C VAL A 42 0.00 -3.27 4.20
N ASN A 43 0.53 -4.50 4.29
CA ASN A 43 1.77 -4.88 3.62
C ASN A 43 1.48 -5.28 2.17
N TRP A 44 1.72 -4.35 1.24
CA TRP A 44 1.48 -4.57 -0.18
C TRP A 44 2.45 -5.57 -0.82
N LEU A 45 3.66 -5.77 -0.26
CA LEU A 45 4.61 -6.76 -0.77
C LEU A 45 4.07 -8.19 -0.60
N ALA A 46 3.44 -8.48 0.54
CA ALA A 46 2.80 -9.77 0.78
C ALA A 46 1.46 -9.91 0.04
N LEU A 47 0.72 -8.80 -0.12
CA LEU A 47 -0.59 -8.79 -0.75
C LEU A 47 -0.52 -8.98 -2.27
N TRP A 48 0.49 -8.41 -2.93
CA TRP A 48 0.67 -8.46 -4.39
C TRP A 48 0.66 -9.88 -4.98
N PRO A 49 1.47 -10.84 -4.50
CA PRO A 49 1.44 -12.21 -5.04
C PRO A 49 0.10 -12.90 -4.78
N VAL A 50 -0.58 -12.62 -3.68
CA VAL A 50 -1.91 -13.19 -3.40
C VAL A 50 -2.96 -12.68 -4.39
N LEU A 51 -2.95 -11.38 -4.69
CA LEU A 51 -3.89 -10.77 -5.62
C LEU A 51 -3.70 -11.29 -7.05
N PHE A 52 -2.46 -11.27 -7.55
CA PHE A 52 -2.18 -11.52 -8.97
C PHE A 52 -1.80 -12.96 -9.28
N GLN A 53 -1.01 -13.63 -8.43
CA GLN A 53 -0.53 -14.99 -8.72
C GLN A 53 -1.50 -16.06 -8.22
N ARG A 54 -2.19 -15.81 -7.11
CA ARG A 54 -3.16 -16.75 -6.51
C ARG A 54 -4.61 -16.47 -6.89
N GLY A 55 -4.86 -15.45 -7.74
CA GLY A 55 -6.19 -15.10 -8.22
C GLY A 55 -7.10 -14.40 -7.19
N GLY A 56 -6.55 -13.86 -6.10
CA GLY A 56 -7.33 -13.17 -5.06
C GLY A 56 -8.07 -11.91 -5.54
N TRP A 57 -7.73 -11.40 -6.74
CA TRP A 57 -8.40 -10.25 -7.35
C TRP A 57 -9.92 -10.45 -7.53
N ILE A 58 -10.41 -11.68 -7.72
CA ILE A 58 -11.85 -11.94 -7.88
C ILE A 58 -12.62 -11.59 -6.60
N GLY A 59 -12.05 -11.87 -5.43
CA GLY A 59 -12.65 -11.49 -4.15
C GLY A 59 -12.75 -9.97 -4.00
N VAL A 60 -11.73 -9.24 -4.46
CA VAL A 60 -11.74 -7.77 -4.49
C VAL A 60 -12.81 -7.25 -5.43
N ALA A 61 -12.94 -7.83 -6.63
CA ALA A 61 -13.96 -7.44 -7.61
C ALA A 61 -15.39 -7.68 -7.08
N LEU A 62 -15.63 -8.82 -6.43
CA LEU A 62 -16.93 -9.12 -5.82
C LEU A 62 -17.25 -8.20 -4.65
N LEU A 63 -16.27 -7.91 -3.79
CA LEU A 63 -16.43 -6.99 -2.67
C LEU A 63 -16.70 -5.56 -3.19
N PHE A 64 -15.98 -5.13 -4.23
CA PHE A 64 -16.20 -3.86 -4.90
C PHE A 64 -17.64 -3.76 -5.43
N ALA A 65 -18.11 -4.77 -6.17
CA ALA A 65 -19.47 -4.80 -6.70
C ALA A 65 -20.52 -4.77 -5.59
N MET A 66 -20.32 -5.55 -4.52
CA MET A 66 -21.19 -5.55 -3.35
C MET A 66 -21.28 -4.17 -2.71
N VAL A 67 -20.14 -3.49 -2.50
CA VAL A 67 -20.10 -2.15 -1.91
C VAL A 67 -20.87 -1.14 -2.75
N VAL A 68 -20.69 -1.14 -4.08
CA VAL A 68 -21.42 -0.25 -4.99
C VAL A 68 -22.92 -0.49 -4.91
N LEU A 69 -23.35 -1.75 -4.92
CA LEU A 69 -24.77 -2.12 -4.85
C LEU A 69 -25.38 -1.74 -3.51
N VAL A 70 -24.76 -2.13 -2.41
CA VAL A 70 -25.24 -1.81 -1.05
C VAL A 70 -25.30 -0.31 -0.84
N TRP A 71 -24.26 0.44 -1.25
CA TRP A 71 -24.25 1.90 -1.11
C TRP A 71 -25.30 2.58 -1.97
N SER A 72 -25.60 2.05 -3.16
CA SER A 72 -26.63 2.60 -4.04
C SER A 72 -28.04 2.51 -3.43
N VAL A 73 -28.29 1.51 -2.57
CA VAL A 73 -29.58 1.27 -1.91
C VAL A 73 -29.71 2.05 -0.60
N ILE A 74 -28.64 2.16 0.18
CA ILE A 74 -28.68 2.81 1.52
C ILE A 74 -28.85 4.33 1.43
N ALA A 75 -28.24 4.96 0.44
CA ALA A 75 -28.21 6.42 0.35
C ALA A 75 -28.52 6.90 -1.07
N PRO A 76 -29.77 6.72 -1.54
CA PRO A 76 -30.21 7.29 -2.80
C PRO A 76 -30.19 8.82 -2.71
N PRO A 77 -29.62 9.53 -3.70
CA PRO A 77 -29.65 10.99 -3.73
C PRO A 77 -31.11 11.51 -3.86
N PRO A 78 -31.44 12.68 -3.28
CA PRO A 78 -32.81 13.22 -3.24
C PRO A 78 -33.49 13.34 -4.61
N ASP A 79 -32.70 13.60 -5.66
CA ASP A 79 -33.16 13.74 -7.04
C ASP A 79 -32.92 12.47 -7.91
N GLY A 80 -32.38 11.39 -7.33
CA GLY A 80 -32.05 10.15 -8.05
C GLY A 80 -30.82 10.25 -8.97
N VAL A 81 -30.19 11.42 -9.04
CA VAL A 81 -29.01 11.72 -9.87
C VAL A 81 -27.87 12.28 -9.03
N HIS A 82 -26.64 11.91 -9.38
CA HIS A 82 -25.41 12.52 -8.87
C HIS A 82 -24.88 13.52 -9.91
N HIS A 83 -24.61 14.75 -9.48
CA HIS A 83 -23.97 15.77 -10.32
C HIS A 83 -22.44 15.61 -10.23
N ILE A 84 -21.85 14.94 -11.22
CA ILE A 84 -20.39 14.80 -11.33
C ILE A 84 -19.94 15.65 -12.51
N LEU A 85 -19.11 16.66 -12.25
CA LEU A 85 -18.53 17.55 -13.28
C LEU A 85 -19.57 18.21 -14.22
N GLY A 86 -20.75 18.56 -13.69
CA GLY A 86 -21.83 19.20 -14.47
C GLY A 86 -22.70 18.23 -15.29
N LEU A 87 -22.44 16.92 -15.22
CA LEU A 87 -23.25 15.87 -15.86
C LEU A 87 -24.16 15.18 -14.84
N ASN A 88 -25.39 14.91 -15.26
CA ASN A 88 -26.37 14.13 -14.49
C ASN A 88 -26.08 12.64 -14.67
N VAL A 89 -25.50 12.02 -13.66
CA VAL A 89 -25.14 10.60 -13.70
C VAL A 89 -26.08 9.80 -12.80
N SER A 90 -26.53 8.64 -13.28
CA SER A 90 -27.32 7.69 -12.49
C SER A 90 -26.65 7.35 -11.16
N ASN A 91 -27.45 7.15 -10.10
CA ASN A 91 -26.99 6.84 -8.74
C ASN A 91 -25.91 5.73 -8.72
N ILE A 92 -26.15 4.60 -9.38
CA ILE A 92 -25.21 3.47 -9.43
C ILE A 92 -23.87 3.88 -10.05
N THR A 93 -23.90 4.62 -11.16
CA THR A 93 -22.68 5.06 -11.84
C THR A 93 -21.91 6.09 -10.99
N GLY A 94 -22.60 6.95 -10.26
CA GLY A 94 -21.97 7.88 -9.31
C GLY A 94 -21.27 7.15 -8.17
N LYS A 95 -21.95 6.18 -7.53
CA LYS A 95 -21.34 5.34 -6.49
C LYS A 95 -20.18 4.52 -7.02
N PHE A 96 -20.32 3.95 -8.22
CA PHE A 96 -19.25 3.24 -8.91
C PHE A 96 -18.01 4.12 -9.09
N ALA A 97 -18.17 5.36 -9.54
CA ALA A 97 -17.07 6.30 -9.68
C ALA A 97 -16.36 6.60 -8.34
N TYR A 98 -17.13 6.84 -7.27
CA TYR A 98 -16.56 7.06 -5.93
C TYR A 98 -15.82 5.84 -5.39
N THR A 99 -16.43 4.65 -5.47
CA THR A 99 -15.79 3.42 -5.02
C THR A 99 -14.53 3.13 -5.84
N THR A 100 -14.57 3.39 -7.15
CA THR A 100 -13.40 3.27 -8.04
C THR A 100 -12.27 4.20 -7.60
N ALA A 101 -12.57 5.46 -7.30
CA ALA A 101 -11.60 6.42 -6.79
C ALA A 101 -10.96 5.96 -5.47
N LEU A 102 -11.76 5.43 -4.52
CA LEU A 102 -11.24 4.87 -3.26
C LEU A 102 -10.34 3.66 -3.48
N THR A 103 -10.66 2.81 -4.45
CA THR A 103 -9.83 1.68 -4.86
C THR A 103 -8.52 2.16 -5.49
N PHE A 104 -8.55 3.17 -6.37
CA PHE A 104 -7.35 3.77 -6.93
C PHE A 104 -6.43 4.35 -5.87
N ILE A 105 -6.98 5.02 -4.85
CA ILE A 105 -6.20 5.53 -3.71
C ILE A 105 -5.47 4.37 -3.01
N ALA A 106 -6.16 3.27 -2.72
CA ALA A 106 -5.54 2.09 -2.11
C ALA A 106 -4.39 1.55 -2.97
N PHE A 107 -4.60 1.37 -4.28
CA PHE A 107 -3.55 0.93 -5.20
C PHE A 107 -2.39 1.93 -5.29
N LEU A 108 -2.65 3.23 -5.27
CA LEU A 108 -1.63 4.27 -5.29
C LEU A 108 -0.78 4.27 -4.01
N CYS A 109 -1.39 3.97 -2.85
CA CYS A 109 -0.63 3.70 -1.62
C CYS A 109 0.25 2.46 -1.77
N GLY A 110 -0.26 1.40 -2.39
CA GLY A 110 0.50 0.19 -2.68
C GLY A 110 1.69 0.43 -3.62
N THR A 111 1.51 1.20 -4.69
CA THR A 111 2.62 1.56 -5.59
C THR A 111 3.65 2.43 -4.88
N ALA A 112 3.24 3.35 -4.00
CA ALA A 112 4.17 4.15 -3.20
C ALA A 112 5.01 3.28 -2.24
N GLN A 113 4.42 2.25 -1.63
CA GLN A 113 5.17 1.28 -0.81
C GLN A 113 6.15 0.45 -1.63
N LEU A 114 5.72 -0.08 -2.79
CA LEU A 114 6.56 -0.93 -3.66
C LEU A 114 7.76 -0.16 -4.25
N ASN A 115 7.59 1.15 -4.51
CA ASN A 115 8.69 2.02 -4.94
C ASN A 115 9.66 2.41 -3.80
N GLY A 116 9.42 1.94 -2.57
CA GLY A 116 10.30 2.16 -1.42
C GLY A 116 10.24 3.57 -0.82
N PHE A 117 9.30 4.42 -1.26
CA PHE A 117 9.20 5.82 -0.81
C PHE A 117 8.87 5.93 0.70
N CYS A 118 8.24 4.91 1.28
CA CYS A 118 7.87 4.85 2.70
C CYS A 118 8.68 3.82 3.51
N LYS A 119 9.80 3.31 2.99
CA LYS A 119 10.62 2.24 3.64
C LYS A 119 11.16 2.62 5.02
N SER A 120 11.30 3.92 5.31
CA SER A 120 11.71 4.45 6.63
C SER A 120 10.58 4.43 7.66
N LEU A 121 9.32 4.61 7.23
CA LEU A 121 8.14 4.66 8.11
C LEU A 121 7.46 3.30 8.28
N ILE A 122 7.77 2.35 7.40
CA ILE A 122 7.13 1.04 7.29
C ILE A 122 8.21 -0.02 7.42
N ARG A 123 8.59 -0.36 8.66
CA ARG A 123 9.38 -1.55 8.96
C ARG A 123 8.40 -2.68 9.27
N PHE A 124 7.97 -3.39 8.24
CA PHE A 124 7.46 -4.73 8.45
C PHE A 124 8.67 -5.63 8.66
N ASP A 125 8.86 -6.14 9.89
CA ASP A 125 9.86 -7.19 10.13
C ASP A 125 9.44 -8.41 9.31
N GLU A 126 10.19 -8.67 8.25
CA GLU A 126 10.05 -9.88 7.46
C GLU A 126 10.57 -11.03 8.33
N PRO A 127 9.76 -12.01 8.78
CA PRO A 127 10.31 -13.21 9.36
C PRO A 127 11.06 -13.95 8.27
N ALA A 128 12.38 -13.78 8.27
CA ALA A 128 13.41 -14.64 7.72
C ALA A 128 12.95 -15.62 6.61
N LEU A 129 12.69 -15.10 5.41
CA LEU A 129 12.89 -15.89 4.18
C LEU A 129 14.40 -16.06 3.85
N ALA A 130 15.26 -15.83 4.86
CA ALA A 130 16.71 -16.01 4.81
C ALA A 130 17.15 -17.46 5.14
N GLU A 131 16.26 -18.34 5.62
CA GLU A 131 16.65 -19.71 5.99
C GLU A 131 16.55 -20.74 4.85
N ALA A 132 16.03 -20.37 3.67
CA ALA A 132 15.94 -21.29 2.53
C ALA A 132 17.15 -21.25 1.57
N HIS A 133 18.10 -20.33 1.75
CA HIS A 133 19.29 -20.18 0.91
C HIS A 133 20.63 -20.30 1.66
N ALA A 134 20.62 -20.89 2.87
CA ALA A 134 21.83 -21.13 3.67
C ALA A 134 22.37 -22.57 3.53
N SER A 135 22.28 -23.18 2.34
CA SER A 135 22.75 -24.55 2.08
C SER A 135 23.78 -24.68 0.95
N HIS A 136 24.63 -23.67 0.74
CA HIS A 136 25.88 -23.86 0.01
C HIS A 136 27.05 -23.59 0.95
N GLY A 137 27.70 -24.68 1.31
CA GLY A 137 28.65 -24.78 2.41
C GLY A 137 29.94 -23.98 2.21
N ASP A 138 30.40 -23.41 3.32
CA ASP A 138 31.79 -23.15 3.61
C ASP A 138 32.59 -24.47 3.61
N ALA A 139 33.70 -24.54 2.85
CA ALA A 139 34.85 -25.39 3.17
C ALA A 139 36.02 -25.27 2.16
N HIS A 140 37.11 -24.63 2.61
CA HIS A 140 38.52 -24.84 2.23
C HIS A 140 38.98 -24.30 0.86
N GLY A 141 40.14 -23.66 0.67
CA GLY A 141 41.33 -23.45 1.49
C GLY A 141 42.48 -23.15 0.50
N HIS A 142 43.24 -22.08 0.70
CA HIS A 142 44.37 -21.72 -0.15
C HIS A 142 45.45 -22.82 -0.13
N GLY A 143 45.94 -23.20 -1.31
CA GLY A 143 47.05 -24.12 -1.50
C GLY A 143 47.82 -23.79 -2.77
N ASP A 144 48.81 -22.91 -2.63
CA ASP A 144 49.95 -22.84 -3.54
C ASP A 144 50.80 -24.11 -3.32
N ASP A 145 51.00 -24.93 -4.35
CA ASP A 145 52.24 -25.70 -4.43
C ASP A 145 52.62 -26.11 -5.86
N HIS A 146 53.93 -26.06 -6.09
CA HIS A 146 54.62 -26.30 -7.33
C HIS A 146 54.81 -27.81 -7.62
N GLY A 147 55.05 -28.16 -8.89
CA GLY A 147 56.00 -29.25 -9.18
C GLY A 147 55.59 -30.35 -10.16
N HIS A 148 56.31 -30.34 -11.29
CA HIS A 148 56.82 -31.48 -12.05
C HIS A 148 55.95 -32.26 -13.06
N ALA A 149 56.46 -32.18 -14.29
CA ALA A 149 56.19 -33.03 -15.44
C ALA A 149 56.78 -34.45 -15.32
N ALA A 150 56.22 -35.32 -16.15
CA ALA A 150 56.82 -36.47 -16.84
C ALA A 150 56.79 -37.87 -16.20
N HIS A 151 56.26 -38.79 -17.04
CA HIS A 151 56.58 -40.21 -17.22
C HIS A 151 55.92 -41.28 -16.33
N LEU A 152 55.06 -42.11 -16.96
CA LEU A 152 55.14 -43.59 -17.07
C LEU A 152 53.79 -44.11 -17.61
N ALA A 153 53.74 -44.51 -18.88
CA ALA A 153 53.95 -45.88 -19.37
C ALA A 153 52.61 -46.61 -19.59
N VAL A 154 52.24 -46.62 -20.87
CA VAL A 154 51.17 -47.42 -21.48
C VAL A 154 51.53 -48.90 -21.37
N HIS A 155 50.65 -49.71 -20.77
CA HIS A 155 50.58 -51.15 -21.02
C HIS A 155 49.13 -51.59 -20.89
N HIS A 156 48.47 -51.87 -22.01
CA HIS A 156 47.20 -52.59 -22.05
C HIS A 156 47.34 -53.71 -23.08
N ASP A 157 47.66 -54.90 -22.57
CA ASP A 157 47.40 -56.16 -23.24
C ASP A 157 45.90 -56.42 -23.18
N HIS A 158 45.27 -56.70 -24.32
CA HIS A 158 44.05 -57.52 -24.41
C HIS A 158 43.83 -57.99 -25.85
N HIS A 159 43.97 -59.31 -26.03
CA HIS A 159 43.50 -60.19 -27.12
C HIS A 159 44.25 -60.21 -28.46
#